data_AF-A0A8D0DUF3-F1
#
_entry.id   AF-A0A8D0DUF3-F1
#
_cell.length_a   1.000
_cell.length_b   1.000
_cell.length_c   1.000
_cell.angle_alpha   90.00
_cell.angle_beta   90.00
_cell.angle_gamma   90.00
#
_symmetry.space_group_name_H-M   'P 1'
#
loop_
_entity.id
_entity.type
_entity.pdbx_description
1 polymer ?
#
loop_
_entity_poly.entity_id
_entity_poly.type
_entity_poly.pdbx_seq_one_letter_code
_entity_poly.pdbx_strand_id
1 'polypeptide(L)'
;IQMLPKFCFPFDMERYENLTVQHFTFALTDMEGKQRFGFCRLAIGFHSCLCILSYLPWFEIFYKILNYIADNLAKKQVRMEMLGPFQSLRSFPSALIHFRQGNEFIIHFCLHFLPTVHRTRSAYFIVPSHGKLPTIPESRNLTEFVVAVDVNNMLHLYASLLRERRILLSSSKLSTLTACVQAASSMLYPMHWQHIFIPVLPPHLLDYCW
;
A
#
# COMPACT_ATOMS: atom_id res chain seq x y z
N ILE A 1 -0.93 5.26 -16.77
CA ILE A 1 -1.96 4.31 -16.26
C ILE A 1 -1.73 2.87 -16.77
N GLN A 2 -1.22 2.65 -18.00
CA GLN A 2 -0.96 1.30 -18.54
C GLN A 2 0.00 0.41 -17.71
N MET A 3 0.85 0.99 -16.86
CA MET A 3 1.81 0.25 -16.04
C MET A 3 1.21 -0.35 -14.76
N LEU A 4 0.07 0.16 -14.28
CA LEU A 4 -0.50 -0.22 -12.99
C LEU A 4 -0.76 -1.73 -12.84
N PRO A 5 -1.33 -2.44 -13.83
CA PRO A 5 -1.53 -3.88 -13.72
C PRO A 5 -0.22 -4.63 -13.49
N LYS A 6 0.89 -4.19 -14.10
CA LYS A 6 2.20 -4.84 -13.94
C LYS A 6 2.79 -4.67 -12.54
N PHE A 7 2.43 -3.59 -11.83
CA PHE A 7 2.80 -3.38 -10.42
C PHE A 7 1.85 -4.07 -9.44
N CYS A 8 0.61 -4.36 -9.83
CA CYS A 8 -0.32 -5.19 -9.05
C CYS A 8 0.07 -6.68 -9.05
N PHE A 9 0.81 -7.13 -10.07
CA PHE A 9 1.32 -8.50 -10.20
C PHE A 9 2.83 -8.49 -10.51
N PRO A 10 3.68 -8.03 -9.57
CA PRO A 10 5.11 -7.80 -9.84
C PRO A 10 5.95 -9.07 -9.67
N PHE A 11 5.48 -10.20 -10.21
CA PHE A 11 6.14 -11.51 -10.10
C PHE A 11 5.80 -12.37 -11.31
N ASP A 12 6.55 -13.46 -11.46
CA ASP A 12 6.26 -14.50 -12.44
C ASP A 12 5.14 -15.40 -11.91
N MET A 13 3.97 -15.36 -12.57
CA MET A 13 2.79 -16.13 -12.15
C MET A 13 2.99 -17.65 -12.26
N GLU A 14 3.95 -18.12 -13.07
CA GLU A 14 4.20 -19.56 -13.23
C GLU A 14 5.04 -20.15 -12.09
N ARG A 15 5.83 -19.30 -11.42
CA ARG A 15 6.80 -19.72 -10.39
C ARG A 15 6.42 -19.35 -8.97
N TYR A 16 5.43 -18.47 -8.83
CA TYR A 16 5.03 -17.93 -7.54
C TYR A 16 3.81 -18.68 -7.03
N GLU A 17 3.89 -19.29 -5.84
CA GLU A 17 2.73 -19.88 -5.17
C GLU A 17 2.30 -18.95 -4.02
N ASN A 18 1.05 -18.50 -4.04
CA ASN A 18 0.49 -17.70 -2.96
C ASN A 18 -0.75 -18.37 -2.38
N LEU A 19 -0.56 -18.88 -1.17
CA LEU A 19 -1.57 -19.60 -0.40
C LEU A 19 -2.41 -18.66 0.47
N THR A 20 -2.05 -17.37 0.58
CA THR A 20 -2.70 -16.42 1.49
C THR A 20 -3.02 -15.08 0.82
N VAL A 21 -3.93 -14.30 1.40
CA VAL A 21 -4.13 -12.92 0.97
C VAL A 21 -2.90 -12.10 1.39
N GLN A 22 -2.29 -11.39 0.44
CA GLN A 22 -1.14 -10.53 0.72
C GLN A 22 -1.52 -9.06 0.58
N HIS A 23 -1.04 -8.24 1.51
CA HIS A 23 -1.02 -6.79 1.36
C HIS A 23 0.40 -6.33 1.09
N PHE A 24 0.57 -5.51 0.07
CA PHE A 24 1.86 -4.94 -0.28
C PHE A 24 1.67 -3.53 -0.82
N THR A 25 2.71 -2.72 -0.79
CA THR A 25 2.67 -1.35 -1.31
C THR A 25 3.82 -1.09 -2.26
N PHE A 26 3.51 -0.82 -3.52
CA PHE A 26 4.48 -0.30 -4.48
C PHE A 26 4.51 1.24 -4.43
N ALA A 27 5.54 1.84 -5.01
CA ALA A 27 5.63 3.28 -5.19
C ALA A 27 5.89 3.60 -6.67
N LEU A 28 5.24 4.65 -7.15
CA LEU A 28 5.52 5.28 -8.44
C LEU A 28 6.07 6.67 -8.15
N THR A 29 7.21 7.00 -8.73
CA THR A 29 7.80 8.33 -8.64
C THR A 29 7.29 9.18 -9.79
N ASP A 30 6.73 10.35 -9.50
CA ASP A 30 6.33 11.30 -10.53
C ASP A 30 7.48 12.20 -11.00
N MET A 31 7.19 13.10 -11.93
CA MET A 31 8.18 14.02 -12.52
C MET A 31 8.76 15.01 -11.51
N GLU A 32 8.07 15.26 -10.39
CA GLU A 32 8.53 16.13 -9.32
C GLU A 32 9.35 15.37 -8.26
N GLY A 33 9.58 14.07 -8.46
CA GLY A 33 10.26 13.21 -7.49
C GLY A 33 9.35 12.78 -6.32
N LYS A 34 8.05 13.08 -6.36
CA LYS A 34 7.12 12.68 -5.30
C LYS A 34 6.68 11.24 -5.48
N GLN A 35 6.52 10.55 -4.36
CA GLN A 35 6.10 9.16 -4.31
C GLN A 35 4.58 9.06 -4.25
N ARG A 36 4.00 8.34 -5.20
CA ARG A 36 2.61 7.90 -5.19
C ARG A 36 2.55 6.41 -4.84
N PHE A 37 1.94 6.09 -3.71
CA PHE A 37 1.85 4.74 -3.18
C PHE A 37 0.67 3.98 -3.78
N GLY A 38 0.92 2.73 -4.18
CA GLY A 38 -0.08 1.77 -4.62
C GLY A 38 -0.32 0.70 -3.57
N PHE A 39 -1.33 0.90 -2.73
CA PHE A 39 -1.72 -0.03 -1.68
C PHE A 39 -2.50 -1.17 -2.32
N CYS A 40 -1.97 -2.39 -2.22
CA CYS A 40 -2.52 -3.56 -2.88
C CYS A 40 -3.06 -4.58 -1.87
N ARG A 41 -4.17 -5.23 -2.24
CA ARG A 41 -4.67 -6.46 -1.63
C ARG A 41 -4.76 -7.51 -2.72
N LEU A 42 -3.82 -8.44 -2.70
CA LEU A 42 -3.70 -9.54 -3.63
C LEU A 42 -4.49 -10.75 -3.13
N ALA A 43 -5.39 -11.27 -3.96
CA ALA A 43 -6.16 -12.47 -3.64
C ALA A 43 -5.32 -13.75 -3.72
N ILE A 44 -5.81 -14.80 -3.09
CA ILE A 44 -5.25 -16.16 -3.18
C ILE A 44 -5.25 -16.61 -4.66
N GLY A 45 -4.18 -17.26 -5.10
CA GLY A 45 -4.04 -17.74 -6.49
C GLY A 45 -3.88 -16.65 -7.55
N PHE A 46 -3.65 -15.38 -7.16
CA PHE A 46 -3.40 -14.24 -8.06
C PHE A 46 -4.51 -13.91 -9.08
N HIS A 47 -5.72 -14.42 -8.87
CA HIS A 47 -6.81 -14.17 -9.81
C HIS A 47 -7.31 -12.71 -9.77
N SER A 48 -7.00 -11.95 -8.72
CA SER A 48 -7.37 -10.55 -8.61
C SER A 48 -6.50 -9.77 -7.64
N CYS A 49 -6.37 -8.47 -7.88
CA CYS A 49 -5.70 -7.54 -6.99
C CYS A 49 -6.51 -6.24 -6.90
N LEU A 50 -6.89 -5.83 -5.70
CA LEU A 50 -7.47 -4.52 -5.44
C LEU A 50 -6.35 -3.54 -5.15
N CYS A 51 -6.38 -2.35 -5.75
CA CYS A 51 -5.34 -1.33 -5.57
C CYS A 51 -5.94 0.06 -5.31
N ILE A 52 -5.41 0.76 -4.31
CA ILE A 52 -5.66 2.19 -4.08
C ILE A 52 -4.37 2.96 -4.36
N LEU A 53 -4.45 4.02 -5.16
CA LEU A 53 -3.34 4.92 -5.42
C LEU A 53 -3.49 6.21 -4.63
N SER A 54 -2.51 6.55 -3.80
CA SER A 54 -2.55 7.78 -2.99
C SER A 54 -1.14 8.35 -2.78
N TYR A 55 -1.06 9.67 -2.65
CA TYR A 55 0.15 10.36 -2.17
C TYR A 55 0.28 10.31 -0.64
N LEU A 56 -0.78 9.90 0.05
CA LEU A 56 -0.81 9.82 1.51
C LEU A 56 -0.30 8.44 1.96
N PRO A 57 0.72 8.37 2.85
CA PRO A 57 1.29 7.11 3.31
C PRO A 57 0.48 6.46 4.45
N TRP A 58 -0.84 6.31 4.27
CA TRP A 58 -1.74 5.78 5.30
C TRP A 58 -1.94 4.26 5.17
N PHE A 59 -0.87 3.49 5.34
CA PHE A 59 -0.81 2.05 5.12
C PHE A 59 -1.95 1.28 5.82
N GLU A 60 -2.11 1.49 7.13
CA GLU A 60 -3.09 0.77 7.94
C GLU A 60 -4.53 1.08 7.52
N ILE A 61 -4.80 2.34 7.15
CA ILE A 61 -6.13 2.79 6.72
C ILE A 61 -6.46 2.20 5.36
N PHE A 62 -5.56 2.34 4.38
CA PHE A 62 -5.84 1.85 3.03
C PHE A 62 -5.96 0.33 2.97
N TYR A 63 -5.18 -0.43 3.75
CA TYR A 63 -5.37 -1.87 3.85
C TYR A 63 -6.72 -2.25 4.50
N LYS A 64 -7.18 -1.52 5.53
CA LYS A 64 -8.52 -1.73 6.10
C LYS A 64 -9.62 -1.44 5.08
N ILE A 65 -9.49 -0.36 4.31
CA ILE A 65 -10.44 -0.02 3.23
C ILE A 65 -10.46 -1.11 2.17
N LEU A 66 -9.30 -1.59 1.71
CA LEU A 66 -9.21 -2.66 0.72
C LEU A 66 -9.85 -3.97 1.19
N ASN A 67 -9.65 -4.34 2.46
CA ASN A 67 -10.33 -5.50 3.05
C ASN A 67 -11.84 -5.30 3.08
N TYR A 68 -12.30 -4.12 3.51
CA TYR A 68 -13.72 -3.80 3.51
C TYR A 68 -14.33 -3.91 2.10
N ILE A 69 -13.68 -3.37 1.07
CA ILE A 69 -14.13 -3.49 -0.32
C ILE A 69 -14.18 -4.96 -0.75
N ALA A 70 -13.12 -5.73 -0.48
CA ALA A 70 -13.06 -7.15 -0.83
C ALA A 70 -14.18 -7.98 -0.19
N ASP A 71 -14.47 -7.75 1.09
CA ASP A 71 -15.51 -8.48 1.81
C ASP A 71 -16.91 -8.16 1.26
N ASN A 72 -17.16 -6.92 0.85
CA ASN A 72 -18.44 -6.55 0.25
C ASN A 72 -18.57 -7.03 -1.22
N LEU A 73 -17.47 -7.15 -1.95
CA LEU A 73 -17.44 -7.80 -3.26
C LEU A 73 -17.76 -9.30 -3.15
N ALA A 74 -17.14 -10.00 -2.21
CA ALA A 74 -17.40 -11.42 -1.96
C ALA A 74 -18.87 -11.69 -1.60
N LYS A 75 -19.50 -10.76 -0.87
CA LYS A 75 -20.94 -10.80 -0.52
C LYS A 75 -21.87 -10.38 -1.67
N LYS A 76 -21.34 -10.09 -2.86
CA LYS A 76 -22.07 -9.55 -4.03
C LYS A 76 -22.83 -8.24 -3.73
N GLN A 77 -22.46 -7.54 -2.66
CA GLN A 77 -23.08 -6.26 -2.30
C GLN A 77 -22.56 -5.16 -3.22
N VAL A 78 -21.28 -5.22 -3.62
CA VAL A 78 -20.66 -4.35 -4.62
C VAL A 78 -20.54 -5.11 -5.95
N ARG A 79 -20.86 -4.48 -7.08
CA ARG A 79 -20.57 -4.98 -8.44
C ARG A 79 -19.24 -4.40 -8.93
N MET A 80 -18.45 -5.17 -9.68
CA MET A 80 -17.14 -4.72 -10.20
C MET A 80 -17.23 -3.49 -11.11
N GLU A 81 -18.33 -3.36 -11.85
CA GLU A 81 -18.67 -2.17 -12.64
C GLU A 81 -18.74 -0.91 -11.77
N MET A 82 -19.02 -1.06 -10.47
CA MET A 82 -19.06 0.03 -9.50
C MET A 82 -17.69 0.42 -8.91
N LEU A 83 -16.60 -0.20 -9.36
CA LEU A 83 -15.24 0.04 -8.88
C LEU A 83 -14.33 0.55 -10.01
N GLY A 84 -14.92 1.16 -11.05
CA GLY A 84 -14.18 1.75 -12.16
C GLY A 84 -13.02 2.66 -11.71
N PRO A 85 -12.05 2.94 -12.60
CA PRO A 85 -10.85 3.69 -12.26
C PRO A 85 -11.22 4.96 -11.50
N PHE A 86 -10.81 5.07 -10.24
CA PHE A 86 -11.00 6.21 -9.33
C PHE A 86 -10.27 7.47 -9.85
N GLN A 87 -10.55 7.90 -11.08
CA GLN A 87 -9.95 9.08 -11.71
C GLN A 87 -10.69 10.38 -11.39
N SER A 88 -11.86 10.28 -10.78
CA SER A 88 -12.54 11.45 -10.25
C SER A 88 -13.30 11.04 -9.00
N LEU A 89 -12.91 11.60 -7.87
CA LEU A 89 -13.66 11.62 -6.60
C LEU A 89 -15.05 12.31 -6.74
N ARG A 90 -15.62 12.40 -7.95
CA ARG A 90 -16.83 13.15 -8.29
C ARG A 90 -17.99 12.30 -8.85
N SER A 91 -17.84 11.02 -9.18
CA SER A 91 -18.92 10.28 -9.87
C SER A 91 -19.04 8.76 -9.67
N PHE A 92 -18.36 8.15 -8.69
CA PHE A 92 -18.97 7.03 -7.93
C PHE A 92 -19.80 7.63 -6.80
N PRO A 93 -20.67 6.93 -6.03
CA PRO A 93 -21.45 7.57 -5.00
C PRO A 93 -20.53 7.89 -3.82
N SER A 94 -19.82 8.98 -4.05
CA SER A 94 -19.06 9.82 -3.18
C SER A 94 -18.64 9.10 -1.90
N ALA A 95 -17.46 8.49 -1.96
CA ALA A 95 -16.61 8.41 -0.78
C ALA A 95 -16.32 9.87 -0.36
N LEU A 96 -17.31 10.52 0.26
CA LEU A 96 -17.17 11.84 0.84
C LEU A 96 -16.27 11.66 2.05
N ILE A 97 -14.97 11.82 1.83
CA ILE A 97 -14.00 12.01 2.90
C ILE A 97 -14.35 13.37 3.52
N HIS A 98 -15.29 13.38 4.47
CA HIS A 98 -15.54 14.55 5.30
C HIS A 98 -14.48 14.59 6.38
N PHE A 99 -13.55 15.53 6.28
CA PHE A 99 -12.69 15.90 7.39
C PHE A 99 -13.55 16.70 8.39
N ARG A 100 -13.84 16.13 9.56
CA ARG A 100 -14.38 16.95 10.66
C ARG A 100 -13.19 17.59 11.37
N GLN A 101 -13.20 18.92 11.49
CA GLN A 101 -12.16 19.66 12.20
C GLN A 101 -12.39 19.58 13.71
N GLY A 102 -11.39 19.07 14.42
CA GLY A 102 -11.26 18.86 15.86
C GLY A 102 -9.87 18.27 16.14
N ASN A 103 -9.50 18.03 17.41
CA ASN A 103 -8.15 17.49 17.75
C ASN A 103 -7.83 16.12 17.12
N GLU A 104 -8.82 15.43 16.55
CA GLU A 104 -8.66 14.18 15.80
C GLU A 104 -9.32 14.33 14.43
N PHE A 105 -8.55 14.19 13.36
CA PHE A 105 -9.09 14.16 12.00
C PHE A 105 -9.68 12.77 11.74
N ILE A 106 -10.94 12.72 11.31
CA ILE A 106 -11.65 11.46 10.99
C ILE A 106 -11.97 11.42 9.49
N ILE A 107 -11.64 10.31 8.82
CA ILE A 107 -12.01 10.01 7.44
C ILE A 107 -13.31 9.21 7.48
N HIS A 108 -14.38 9.76 6.93
CA HIS A 108 -15.62 9.02 6.71
C HIS A 108 -15.59 8.34 5.34
N PHE A 109 -15.63 7.01 5.30
CA PHE A 109 -15.74 6.23 4.06
C PHE A 109 -17.18 5.72 3.93
N CYS A 110 -17.90 6.24 2.94
CA CYS A 110 -19.28 5.85 2.66
C CYS A 110 -19.34 5.12 1.31
N LEU A 111 -19.82 3.88 1.32
CA LEU A 111 -20.18 3.15 0.11
C LEU A 111 -21.71 3.18 -0.01
N HIS A 112 -22.26 3.96 -0.95
CA HIS A 112 -23.68 3.86 -1.27
C HIS A 112 -23.91 2.73 -2.26
N PHE A 113 -24.89 1.89 -1.94
CA PHE A 113 -25.42 0.88 -2.83
C PHE A 113 -26.64 1.46 -3.55
N LEU A 114 -26.85 1.11 -4.83
CA LEU A 114 -28.02 1.52 -5.64
C LEU A 114 -29.35 1.29 -4.89
N PRO A 115 -30.41 2.06 -5.21
CA PRO A 115 -31.49 2.44 -4.28
C PRO A 115 -32.51 1.34 -3.92
N THR A 116 -32.29 0.08 -4.30
CA THR A 116 -33.24 -1.00 -4.01
C THR A 116 -33.08 -1.59 -2.60
N VAL A 117 -31.99 -1.30 -1.89
CA VAL A 117 -31.81 -1.68 -0.48
C VAL A 117 -31.10 -0.57 0.29
N HIS A 118 -31.84 0.12 1.17
CA HIS A 118 -31.40 1.22 2.05
C HIS A 118 -30.38 0.80 3.13
N ARG A 119 -29.20 0.29 2.76
CA ARG A 119 -28.14 -0.02 3.74
C ARG A 119 -26.85 0.72 3.44
N THR A 120 -26.82 1.99 3.79
CA THR A 120 -25.58 2.78 3.88
C THR A 120 -24.73 2.19 5.01
N ARG A 121 -23.52 1.74 4.70
CA ARG A 121 -22.54 1.33 5.70
C ARG A 121 -21.38 2.33 5.69
N SER A 122 -21.19 3.00 6.81
CA SER A 122 -20.07 3.91 7.04
C SER A 122 -18.95 3.22 7.80
N ALA A 123 -17.71 3.52 7.41
CA ALA A 123 -16.52 3.25 8.21
C ALA A 123 -15.83 4.58 8.54
N TYR A 124 -15.27 4.68 9.74
CA TYR A 124 -14.51 5.84 10.20
C TYR A 124 -13.05 5.45 10.46
N PHE A 125 -12.12 6.33 10.11
CA PHE A 125 -10.69 6.14 10.38
C PHE A 125 -10.10 7.40 10.99
N ILE A 126 -9.23 7.24 11.98
CA ILE A 126 -8.48 8.35 12.56
C ILE A 126 -7.25 8.58 11.68
N VAL A 127 -7.06 9.81 11.20
CA VAL A 127 -5.90 10.18 10.39
C VAL A 127 -4.64 10.02 11.24
N PRO A 128 -3.58 9.38 10.70
CA PRO A 128 -2.31 9.29 11.39
C PRO A 128 -1.70 10.68 11.57
N SER A 129 -1.29 11.02 12.79
CA SER A 129 -0.65 12.30 13.07
C SER A 129 0.69 12.42 12.34
N HIS A 130 0.87 13.50 11.58
CA HIS A 130 2.15 13.83 10.96
C HIS A 130 3.21 14.11 12.03
N GLY A 131 4.37 13.46 11.94
CA GLY A 131 5.52 13.70 12.82
C GLY A 131 5.63 12.80 14.07
N LYS A 132 4.69 11.87 14.30
CA LYS A 132 4.93 10.80 15.28
C LYS A 132 5.80 9.70 14.67
N LEU A 133 6.74 9.19 15.46
CA LEU A 133 7.53 8.03 15.07
C LEU A 133 6.62 6.79 14.96
N PRO A 134 6.88 5.90 13.99
CA PRO A 134 6.17 4.63 13.91
C PRO A 134 6.46 3.78 15.15
N THR A 135 5.42 3.16 15.71
CA THR A 135 5.53 2.26 16.87
C THR A 135 5.20 0.82 16.48
N ILE A 136 5.68 -0.13 17.27
CA ILE A 136 5.38 -1.56 17.12
C ILE A 136 4.37 -1.93 18.22
N PRO A 137 3.24 -2.61 17.91
CA PRO A 137 2.90 -3.23 16.63
C PRO A 137 2.05 -2.36 15.68
N GLU A 138 1.80 -1.09 15.99
CA GLU A 138 0.82 -0.26 15.27
C GLU A 138 1.22 -0.02 13.80
N SER A 139 2.51 0.22 13.53
CA SER A 139 3.04 0.33 12.18
C SER A 139 3.28 -1.06 11.62
N ARG A 140 2.52 -1.43 10.59
CA ARG A 140 2.67 -2.75 9.95
C ARG A 140 4.06 -2.91 9.33
N ASN A 141 4.57 -1.87 8.67
CA ASN A 141 5.86 -1.95 7.97
C ASN A 141 7.00 -2.18 8.95
N LEU A 142 7.06 -1.41 10.04
CA LEU A 142 8.10 -1.54 11.05
C LEU A 142 8.00 -2.89 11.79
N THR A 143 6.78 -3.33 12.12
CA THR A 143 6.54 -4.60 12.78
C THR A 143 7.02 -5.78 11.94
N GLU A 144 6.64 -5.81 10.66
CA GLU A 144 7.07 -6.86 9.73
C GLU A 144 8.58 -6.84 9.53
N PHE A 145 9.20 -5.65 9.42
CA PHE A 145 10.66 -5.51 9.28
C PHE A 145 11.42 -6.10 10.48
N VAL A 146 11.01 -5.77 11.70
CA VAL A 146 11.66 -6.27 12.93
C VAL A 146 11.45 -7.79 13.10
N VAL A 147 10.32 -8.32 12.63
CA VAL A 147 10.06 -9.77 12.65
C VAL A 147 10.86 -10.51 11.57
N ALA A 148 11.05 -9.91 10.40
CA ALA A 148 11.63 -10.58 9.24
C ALA A 148 13.15 -10.43 9.09
N VAL A 149 13.75 -9.39 9.68
CA VAL A 149 15.17 -9.05 9.51
C VAL A 149 15.88 -9.10 10.85
N ASP A 150 16.96 -9.88 10.94
CA ASP A 150 17.78 -9.92 12.14
C ASP A 150 18.58 -8.62 12.36
N VAL A 151 18.98 -8.39 13.62
CA VAL A 151 19.62 -7.15 14.05
C VAL A 151 20.89 -6.83 13.24
N ASN A 152 21.70 -7.82 12.87
CA ASN A 152 22.92 -7.55 12.11
C ASN A 152 22.59 -7.04 10.71
N ASN A 153 21.62 -7.67 10.04
CA ASN A 153 21.16 -7.22 8.74
C ASN A 153 20.46 -5.85 8.79
N MET A 154 19.73 -5.54 9.88
CA MET A 154 19.19 -4.19 10.10
C MET A 154 20.29 -3.13 10.16
N LEU A 155 21.37 -3.40 10.90
CA LEU A 155 22.52 -2.49 11.01
C LEU A 155 23.28 -2.34 9.69
N HIS A 156 23.49 -3.44 8.96
CA HIS A 156 24.12 -3.41 7.64
C HIS A 156 23.29 -2.62 6.63
N LEU A 157 21.96 -2.79 6.65
CA LEU A 157 21.05 -2.03 5.81
C LEU A 157 21.12 -0.55 6.13
N TYR A 158 21.04 -0.18 7.42
CA TYR A 158 21.14 1.20 7.86
C TYR A 158 22.48 1.85 7.45
N ALA A 159 23.61 1.18 7.69
CA ALA A 159 24.92 1.65 7.27
C ALA A 159 25.06 1.77 5.73
N SER A 160 24.32 0.96 4.97
CA SER A 160 24.30 1.05 3.51
C SER A 160 23.45 2.21 3.01
N LEU A 161 22.32 2.50 3.68
CA LEU A 161 21.50 3.68 3.42
C LEU A 161 22.28 4.97 3.68
N LEU A 162 22.98 5.07 4.82
CA LEU A 162 23.81 6.24 5.15
C LEU A 162 24.97 6.48 4.17
N ARG A 163 25.37 5.45 3.40
CA ARG A 163 26.42 5.52 2.38
C ARG A 163 25.85 5.60 0.96
N GLU A 164 24.55 5.86 0.83
CA GLU A 164 23.83 5.95 -0.45
C GLU A 164 24.14 4.79 -1.41
N ARG A 165 24.26 3.57 -0.88
CA ARG A 165 24.57 2.39 -1.69
C ARG A 165 23.37 1.95 -2.53
N ARG A 166 23.65 1.26 -3.64
CA ARG A 166 22.65 0.49 -4.39
C ARG A 166 22.28 -0.73 -3.54
N ILE A 167 21.03 -0.80 -3.10
CA ILE A 167 20.55 -1.82 -2.17
C ILE A 167 19.44 -2.61 -2.85
N LEU A 168 19.59 -3.94 -2.89
CA LEU A 168 18.56 -4.86 -3.33
C LEU A 168 18.06 -5.66 -2.12
N LEU A 169 16.75 -5.59 -1.86
CA LEU A 169 16.10 -6.49 -0.90
C LEU A 169 15.33 -7.55 -1.69
N SER A 170 15.33 -8.78 -1.20
CA SER A 170 14.58 -9.89 -1.79
C SER A 170 13.78 -10.62 -0.72
N SER A 171 12.61 -11.13 -1.10
CA SER A 171 11.76 -11.95 -0.24
C SER A 171 10.83 -12.79 -1.10
N SER A 172 10.41 -13.95 -0.57
CA SER A 172 9.34 -14.75 -1.16
C SER A 172 7.94 -14.21 -0.85
N LYS A 173 7.80 -13.17 -0.03
CA LYS A 173 6.51 -12.55 0.31
C LYS A 173 6.54 -11.07 -0.06
N LEU A 174 5.59 -10.62 -0.89
CA LEU A 174 5.47 -9.21 -1.27
C LEU A 174 5.18 -8.31 -0.06
N SER A 175 4.40 -8.82 0.90
CA SER A 175 4.13 -8.12 2.15
C SER A 175 5.41 -7.80 2.90
N THR A 176 6.28 -8.81 3.07
CA THR A 176 7.55 -8.67 3.76
C THR A 176 8.51 -7.78 2.99
N LEU A 177 8.65 -7.99 1.67
CA LEU A 177 9.53 -7.19 0.83
C LEU A 177 9.20 -5.70 0.93
N THR A 178 7.95 -5.33 0.64
CA THR A 178 7.55 -3.92 0.60
C THR A 178 7.55 -3.31 2.00
N ALA A 179 7.15 -4.05 3.04
CA ALA A 179 7.26 -3.58 4.41
C ALA A 179 8.70 -3.27 4.81
N CYS A 180 9.65 -4.15 4.49
CA CYS A 180 11.07 -3.94 4.78
C CYS A 180 11.62 -2.72 4.06
N VAL A 181 11.29 -2.50 2.78
CA VAL A 181 11.73 -1.30 2.04
C VAL A 181 11.16 -0.02 2.66
N GLN A 182 9.88 -0.02 3.01
CA GLN A 182 9.22 1.14 3.63
C GLN A 182 9.77 1.43 5.03
N ALA A 183 9.98 0.40 5.85
CA ALA A 183 10.59 0.53 7.17
C ALA A 183 12.03 1.05 7.08
N ALA A 184 12.84 0.50 6.17
CA ALA A 184 14.20 0.96 5.92
C ALA A 184 14.26 2.45 5.55
N SER A 185 13.35 2.91 4.69
CA SER A 185 13.23 4.34 4.38
C SER A 185 12.84 5.18 5.59
N SER A 186 11.99 4.66 6.49
CA SER A 186 11.57 5.38 7.70
C SER A 186 12.67 5.52 8.75
N MET A 187 13.65 4.59 8.76
CA MET A 187 14.82 4.65 9.66
C MET A 187 15.73 5.85 9.40
N LEU A 188 15.63 6.47 8.22
CA LEU A 188 16.42 7.65 7.88
C LEU A 188 15.89 8.94 8.53
N TYR A 189 14.70 8.93 9.14
CA TYR A 189 14.10 10.12 9.76
C TYR A 189 15.11 10.87 10.65
N PRO A 190 15.24 12.21 10.51
CA PRO A 190 14.43 13.13 9.71
C PRO A 190 14.85 13.28 8.24
N MET A 191 15.85 12.52 7.80
CA MET A 191 16.27 12.46 6.39
C MET A 191 15.34 11.55 5.58
N HIS A 192 15.34 11.73 4.26
CA HIS A 192 14.60 10.90 3.33
C HIS A 192 15.55 10.38 2.25
N TRP A 193 15.33 9.16 1.78
CA TRP A 193 16.06 8.64 0.63
C TRP A 193 15.76 9.47 -0.62
N GLN A 194 16.81 9.97 -1.29
CA GLN A 194 16.67 10.88 -2.44
C GLN A 194 16.84 10.20 -3.80
N HIS A 195 17.38 8.98 -3.83
CA HIS A 195 17.65 8.25 -5.06
C HIS A 195 16.47 7.37 -5.46
N ILE A 196 16.67 6.53 -6.47
CA ILE A 196 15.69 5.55 -6.96
C ILE A 196 15.10 4.77 -5.77
N PHE A 197 13.77 4.76 -5.68
CA PHE A 197 13.02 4.07 -4.64
C PHE A 197 11.90 3.23 -5.27
N ILE A 198 12.12 1.92 -5.31
CA ILE A 198 11.19 0.97 -5.93
C ILE A 198 10.93 -0.17 -4.93
N PRO A 199 9.87 -0.08 -4.09
CA PRO A 199 9.58 -1.08 -3.05
C PRO A 199 9.36 -2.50 -3.57
N VAL A 200 8.91 -2.62 -4.81
CA VAL A 200 8.80 -3.88 -5.52
C VAL A 200 9.00 -3.62 -7.00
N LEU A 201 9.89 -4.39 -7.62
CA LEU A 201 10.28 -4.24 -9.02
C LEU A 201 9.61 -5.34 -9.86
N PRO A 202 8.68 -4.98 -10.76
CA PRO A 202 8.10 -5.95 -11.69
C PRO A 202 9.14 -6.55 -12.65
N PRO A 203 8.93 -7.78 -13.17
CA PRO A 203 9.91 -8.47 -14.02
C PRO A 203 10.37 -7.69 -15.26
N HIS A 204 9.47 -6.95 -15.89
CA HIS A 204 9.79 -6.15 -17.09
C HIS A 204 10.67 -4.91 -16.82
N LEU A 205 11.01 -4.63 -15.56
CA LEU A 205 11.91 -3.54 -15.16
C LEU A 205 13.20 -4.06 -14.52
N LEU A 206 13.50 -5.36 -14.62
CA LEU A 206 14.71 -5.94 -14.02
C LEU A 206 16.01 -5.34 -14.55
N ASP A 207 16.00 -4.79 -15.77
CA ASP A 207 17.15 -4.10 -16.36
C ASP A 207 17.58 -2.86 -15.55
N TYR A 208 16.71 -2.30 -14.69
CA TYR A 208 17.05 -1.20 -13.79
C TYR A 208 17.96 -1.61 -12.62
N CYS A 209 18.24 -2.90 -12.43
CA CYS A 209 19.10 -3.39 -11.35
C CYS A 209 20.60 -3.33 -11.67
N TRP A 210 21.00 -3.13 -12.93
CA TRP A 210 22.39 -3.28 -13.40
C TRP A 210 23.00 -1.96 -13.87
#